data_AF-A0A0N5CP58-F1
#
_entry.id   AF-A0A0N5CP58-F1
#
_cell.length_a   1.000
_cell.length_b   1.000
_cell.length_c   1.000
_cell.angle_alpha   90.00
_cell.angle_beta   90.00
_cell.angle_gamma   90.00
#
_symmetry.space_group_name_H-M   'P 1'
#
loop_
_entity.id
_entity.type
_entity.pdbx_description
1 polymer ?
#
loop_
_entity_poly.entity_id
_entity_poly.type
_entity_poly.pdbx_seq_one_letter_code
_entity_poly.pdbx_strand_id
1 'polypeptide(L)'
;MAESSIERYKVPDGLRPLLEALAREILRAQPTDLVNFSLLFFNMMQQHCLRNNIEDILKQPELYDSFQNDLQKQYHKKKNELAAQSSSSSLNEAATKIQAAFRGHIVSEYD
;
A
#
# COMPACT_ATOMS: atom_id res chain seq x y z
N MET A 1 23.69 -36.01 -20.02
CA MET A 1 22.68 -36.39 -19.00
C MET A 1 22.12 -35.17 -18.27
N ALA A 2 21.75 -34.09 -18.98
CA ALA A 2 21.22 -32.86 -18.35
C ALA A 2 19.97 -32.28 -19.04
N GLU A 3 19.50 -32.89 -20.14
CA GLU A 3 18.40 -32.33 -20.95
C GLU A 3 16.99 -32.67 -20.43
N SER A 4 16.86 -33.62 -19.49
CA SER A 4 15.55 -34.13 -19.03
C SER A 4 14.79 -33.19 -18.08
N SER A 5 15.43 -32.21 -17.45
CA SER A 5 14.80 -31.41 -16.38
C SER A 5 14.14 -30.12 -16.88
N ILE A 6 14.52 -29.64 -18.07
CA ILE A 6 14.11 -28.33 -18.60
C ILE A 6 12.67 -28.37 -19.16
N GLU A 7 12.22 -29.51 -19.67
CA GLU A 7 10.86 -29.64 -20.23
C GLU A 7 9.75 -29.74 -19.18
N ARG A 8 10.06 -30.20 -17.96
CA ARG A 8 9.05 -30.41 -16.91
C ARG A 8 8.67 -29.16 -16.11
N TYR A 9 9.53 -28.15 -16.10
CA TYR A 9 9.34 -26.94 -15.29
C TYR A 9 9.51 -25.69 -16.16
N LYS A 10 8.51 -25.42 -17.01
CA LYS A 10 8.46 -24.18 -17.79
C LYS A 10 7.88 -23.05 -16.95
N VAL A 11 8.56 -21.92 -16.94
CA VAL A 11 8.07 -20.69 -16.32
C VAL A 11 7.04 -20.06 -17.27
N PRO A 12 5.83 -19.68 -16.81
CA PRO A 12 4.87 -18.97 -17.65
C PRO A 12 5.43 -17.65 -18.16
N ASP A 13 5.19 -17.33 -19.44
CA ASP A 13 5.77 -16.16 -20.11
C ASP A 13 5.43 -14.83 -19.40
N GLY A 14 4.25 -14.74 -18.77
CA GLY A 14 3.81 -13.56 -18.02
C GLY A 14 4.34 -13.46 -16.58
N LEU A 15 4.95 -14.52 -16.03
CA LEU A 15 5.30 -14.53 -14.61
C LEU A 15 6.46 -13.58 -14.30
N ARG A 16 7.50 -13.55 -15.14
CA ARG A 16 8.66 -12.68 -14.95
C ARG A 16 8.28 -11.20 -14.95
N PRO A 17 7.63 -10.65 -16.00
CA PRO A 17 7.24 -9.24 -16.01
C PRO A 17 6.29 -8.89 -14.87
N LEU A 18 5.39 -9.81 -14.47
CA LEU A 18 4.50 -9.60 -13.33
C LEU A 18 5.25 -9.42 -12.01
N LEU A 19 6.19 -10.31 -11.72
CA LEU A 19 7.00 -10.22 -10.50
C LEU A 19 7.93 -9.02 -10.51
N GLU A 20 8.44 -8.65 -11.68
CA GLU A 20 9.26 -7.46 -11.85
C GLU A 20 8.46 -6.18 -11.57
N ALA A 21 7.24 -6.07 -12.08
CA ALA A 21 6.34 -4.95 -11.80
C ALA A 21 6.03 -4.86 -10.30
N LEU A 22 5.68 -5.97 -9.66
CA LEU A 22 5.46 -6.02 -8.21
C LEU A 22 6.71 -5.55 -7.44
N ALA A 23 7.90 -6.06 -7.79
CA ALA A 23 9.15 -5.69 -7.14
C ALA A 23 9.46 -4.19 -7.31
N ARG A 24 9.25 -3.62 -8.51
CA ARG A 24 9.40 -2.19 -8.76
C ARG A 24 8.49 -1.36 -7.85
N GLU A 25 7.22 -1.75 -7.69
CA GLU A 25 6.29 -1.03 -6.82
C GLU A 25 6.62 -1.17 -5.33
N ILE A 26 7.12 -2.32 -4.89
CA ILE A 26 7.60 -2.52 -3.51
C ILE A 26 8.79 -1.60 -3.22
N LEU A 27 9.77 -1.54 -4.13
CA LEU A 27 10.95 -0.68 -3.97
C LEU A 27 10.55 0.81 -3.94
N ARG A 28 9.54 1.20 -4.71
CA ARG A 28 9.01 2.57 -4.72
C ARG A 28 8.26 2.92 -3.44
N ALA A 29 7.32 2.07 -3.02
CA ALA A 29 6.42 2.36 -1.90
C ALA A 29 7.03 2.08 -0.52
N GLN A 30 8.10 1.28 -0.47
CA GLN A 30 8.76 0.78 0.75
C GLN A 30 7.76 0.37 1.84
N PRO A 31 6.87 -0.61 1.56
CA PRO A 31 5.83 -0.97 2.50
C PRO A 31 6.37 -1.72 3.71
N THR A 32 5.82 -1.43 4.89
CA THR A 32 6.14 -2.18 6.12
C THR A 32 5.52 -3.58 6.11
N ASP A 33 4.36 -3.74 5.46
CA ASP A 33 3.66 -5.02 5.30
C ASP A 33 3.62 -5.41 3.83
N LEU A 34 4.54 -6.31 3.47
CA LEU A 34 4.70 -6.78 2.10
C LEU A 34 3.49 -7.57 1.61
N VAL A 35 2.89 -8.41 2.47
CA VAL A 35 1.80 -9.31 2.10
C VAL A 35 0.56 -8.49 1.75
N ASN A 36 0.18 -7.55 2.62
CA ASN A 36 -0.95 -6.67 2.37
C ASN A 36 -0.73 -5.76 1.17
N PHE A 37 0.51 -5.31 0.95
CA PHE A 37 0.86 -4.55 -0.26
C PHE A 37 0.70 -5.39 -1.53
N SER A 38 1.21 -6.63 -1.56
CA SER A 38 1.05 -7.54 -2.70
C SER A 38 -0.41 -7.85 -2.99
N LEU A 39 -1.23 -8.08 -1.96
CA LEU A 39 -2.68 -8.27 -2.11
C LEU A 39 -3.34 -7.04 -2.74
N LEU A 40 -3.00 -5.83 -2.26
CA LEU A 40 -3.51 -4.59 -2.85
C LEU A 40 -3.09 -4.45 -4.32
N PHE A 41 -1.81 -4.69 -4.63
CA PHE A 41 -1.25 -4.65 -5.98
C PHE A 41 -2.04 -5.56 -6.93
N PHE A 42 -2.17 -6.85 -6.62
CA PHE A 42 -2.85 -7.80 -7.52
C PHE A 42 -4.34 -7.51 -7.68
N ASN A 43 -5.03 -7.13 -6.59
CA ASN A 43 -6.45 -6.77 -6.66
C ASN A 43 -6.68 -5.55 -7.56
N MET A 44 -5.85 -4.51 -7.41
CA MET A 44 -5.95 -3.32 -8.24
C MET A 44 -5.58 -3.60 -9.70
N MET A 45 -4.58 -4.45 -9.93
CA MET A 45 -4.16 -4.83 -11.28
C MET A 45 -5.31 -5.57 -12.00
N GLN A 46 -5.96 -6.53 -11.33
CA GLN A 46 -7.13 -7.24 -11.86
C GLN A 46 -8.30 -6.29 -12.13
N GLN A 47 -8.58 -5.35 -11.22
CA GLN A 47 -9.65 -4.37 -11.43
C GLN A 47 -9.41 -3.49 -12.66
N HIS A 48 -8.17 -3.06 -12.88
CA HIS A 48 -7.81 -2.29 -14.06
C HIS A 48 -7.91 -3.13 -15.35
N CYS A 49 -7.49 -4.40 -15.32
CA CYS A 49 -7.66 -5.32 -16.45
C CYS A 49 -9.14 -5.50 -16.81
N LEU A 50 -10.01 -5.73 -15.82
CA LEU A 50 -11.46 -5.87 -16.01
C LEU A 50 -12.12 -4.59 -16.52
N ARG A 51 -11.75 -3.43 -15.97
CA ARG A 51 -12.34 -2.13 -16.36
C ARG A 51 -12.01 -1.75 -17.79
N ASN A 52 -10.81 -2.07 -18.25
CA ASN A 52 -10.35 -1.71 -19.59
C ASN A 52 -10.55 -2.85 -20.61
N ASN A 53 -11.09 -4.01 -20.18
CA ASN A 53 -11.25 -5.22 -21.00
C ASN A 53 -9.93 -5.68 -21.66
N ILE A 54 -8.86 -5.71 -20.86
CA ILE A 54 -7.50 -6.03 -21.31
C ILE A 54 -6.95 -7.19 -20.50
N GLU A 55 -6.20 -8.07 -21.16
CA GLU A 55 -5.61 -9.26 -20.56
C GLU A 55 -4.35 -8.94 -19.73
N ASP A 56 -3.54 -7.97 -20.17
CA ASP A 56 -2.27 -7.62 -19.53
C ASP A 56 -2.00 -6.11 -19.56
N ILE A 57 -2.13 -5.47 -18.40
CA ILE A 57 -1.85 -4.04 -18.21
C ILE A 57 -0.37 -3.69 -18.38
N LEU A 58 0.55 -4.64 -18.19
CA LEU A 58 2.00 -4.40 -18.24
C LEU A 58 2.49 -4.13 -19.68
N LYS A 59 1.71 -4.51 -20.69
CA LYS A 59 2.03 -4.28 -22.11
C LYS A 59 1.66 -2.87 -22.57
N GLN A 60 0.89 -2.11 -21.78
CA GLN A 60 0.39 -0.79 -22.15
C GLN A 60 0.84 0.27 -21.13
N PRO A 61 1.89 1.04 -21.44
CA PRO A 61 2.47 2.01 -20.50
C PRO A 61 1.46 2.99 -19.92
N GLU A 62 0.53 3.50 -20.74
CA GLU A 62 -0.43 4.52 -20.30
C GLU A 62 -1.42 4.00 -19.24
N LEU A 63 -1.81 2.73 -19.35
CA LEU A 63 -2.66 2.10 -18.35
C LEU A 63 -1.86 1.74 -17.10
N TYR A 64 -0.61 1.30 -17.26
CA TYR A 64 0.27 1.05 -16.14
C TYR A 64 0.48 2.31 -15.30
N ASP A 65 0.65 3.48 -15.92
CA ASP A 65 0.77 4.76 -15.23
C ASP A 65 -0.50 5.11 -14.43
N SER A 66 -1.68 4.89 -15.02
CA SER A 66 -2.96 5.07 -14.32
C SER A 66 -3.07 4.13 -13.11
N PHE A 67 -2.75 2.84 -13.30
CA PHE A 67 -2.70 1.85 -12.24
C PHE A 67 -1.72 2.22 -11.12
N GLN A 68 -0.51 2.65 -11.48
CA GLN A 68 0.53 3.05 -10.53
C GLN A 68 0.05 4.21 -9.66
N ASN A 69 -0.53 5.24 -10.26
CA ASN A 69 -1.07 6.40 -9.54
C ASN A 69 -2.17 6.00 -8.55
N ASP A 70 -3.11 5.17 -9.00
CA ASP A 70 -4.17 4.65 -8.15
C ASP A 70 -3.60 3.81 -7.00
N LEU A 71 -2.63 2.94 -7.28
CA LEU A 71 -1.99 2.06 -6.29
C LEU A 71 -1.33 2.87 -5.17
N GLN A 72 -0.54 3.87 -5.55
CA GLN A 72 0.11 4.76 -4.59
C GLN A 72 -0.93 5.50 -3.76
N LYS A 73 -1.99 6.03 -4.38
CA LYS A 73 -3.07 6.74 -3.67
C LYS A 73 -3.77 5.84 -2.64
N GLN A 74 -4.14 4.63 -3.04
CA GLN A 74 -4.82 3.66 -2.16
C GLN A 74 -3.92 3.20 -1.01
N TYR A 75 -2.64 2.93 -1.29
CA TYR A 75 -1.69 2.53 -0.26
C TYR A 75 -1.50 3.62 0.80
N HIS A 76 -1.28 4.87 0.39
CA HIS A 76 -1.12 6.00 1.32
C HIS A 76 -2.39 6.26 2.13
N LYS A 77 -3.56 6.15 1.50
CA LYS A 77 -4.85 6.25 2.19
C LYS A 77 -4.95 5.22 3.31
N LYS A 78 -4.72 3.93 3.00
CA LYS A 78 -4.81 2.83 3.97
C LYS A 78 -3.76 2.96 5.08
N LYS A 79 -2.55 3.41 4.75
CA LYS A 79 -1.48 3.70 5.72
C LYS A 79 -1.89 4.81 6.70
N ASN A 80 -2.48 5.89 6.22
CA ASN A 80 -2.93 6.99 7.05
C ASN A 80 -4.12 6.59 7.96
N GLU A 81 -5.04 5.78 7.44
CA GLU A 81 -6.16 5.24 8.23
C GLU A 81 -5.67 4.37 9.39
N LEU A 82 -4.69 3.50 9.15
CA LEU A 82 -4.06 2.69 10.19
C LEU A 82 -3.32 3.56 11.23
N ALA A 83 -2.61 4.60 10.78
CA ALA A 83 -1.95 5.54 11.67
C ALA A 83 -2.95 6.30 12.56
N ALA A 84 -4.06 6.77 12.00
CA ALA A 84 -5.12 7.46 12.75
C ALA A 84 -5.83 6.55 13.78
N GLN A 85 -5.97 5.25 13.48
CA GLN A 85 -6.51 4.27 14.43
C GLN A 85 -5.54 4.04 15.60
N SER A 86 -4.23 4.08 15.36
CA SER A 86 -3.22 3.91 16.41
C SER A 86 -3.09 5.12 17.36
N SER A 87 -3.41 6.34 16.88
CA SER A 87 -3.25 7.57 17.65
C SER A 87 -4.44 7.93 18.55
N SER A 88 -5.59 7.27 18.38
CA SER A 88 -6.85 7.67 19.02
C SER A 88 -7.03 7.20 20.47
N SER A 89 -6.24 6.23 20.97
CA SER A 89 -6.62 5.53 22.21
C SER A 89 -5.86 5.93 23.49
N SER A 90 -4.72 6.63 23.45
CA SER A 90 -3.99 6.93 24.70
C SER A 90 -3.26 8.28 24.73
N LEU A 91 -2.61 8.66 23.63
CA LEU A 91 -1.85 9.92 23.55
C LEU A 91 -2.76 11.16 23.63
N ASN A 92 -3.92 11.11 22.96
CA ASN A 92 -4.87 12.22 22.99
C ASN A 92 -5.52 12.40 24.37
N GLU A 93 -5.75 11.33 25.14
CA GLU A 93 -6.36 11.43 26.46
C GLU A 93 -5.41 12.11 27.47
N ALA A 94 -4.12 11.74 27.47
CA ALA A 94 -3.12 12.37 28.32
C ALA A 94 -2.87 13.84 27.93
N ALA A 95 -2.75 14.14 26.62
CA ALA A 95 -2.63 15.50 26.14
C ALA A 95 -3.84 16.36 26.52
N THR A 96 -5.05 15.81 26.40
CA THR A 96 -6.30 16.49 26.80
C THR A 96 -6.33 16.73 28.31
N LYS A 97 -5.91 15.77 29.14
CA LYS A 97 -5.81 15.93 30.61
C LYS A 97 -4.82 17.03 31.00
N ILE A 98 -3.63 17.05 30.38
CA ILE A 98 -2.61 18.07 30.63
C ILE A 98 -3.10 19.45 30.17
N GLN A 99 -3.69 19.55 28.98
CA GLN A 99 -4.24 20.81 28.45
C GLN A 99 -5.40 21.35 29.29
N ALA A 100 -6.30 20.48 29.76
CA ALA A 100 -7.42 20.86 30.61
C ALA A 100 -6.95 21.34 32.00
N ALA A 101 -6.01 20.61 32.62
CA ALA A 101 -5.42 21.00 33.89
C ALA A 101 -4.72 22.36 33.80
N PHE A 102 -3.94 22.59 32.73
CA PHE A 102 -3.20 23.85 32.55
C PHE A 102 -4.13 25.03 32.24
N ARG A 103 -5.18 24.84 31.44
CA ARG A 103 -6.18 25.89 31.18
C ARG A 103 -6.96 26.30 32.44
N GLY A 104 -7.24 25.36 33.36
CA GLY A 104 -7.86 25.67 34.64
C GLY A 104 -6.94 26.43 35.59
N HIS A 105 -5.63 26.13 35.56
CA HIS A 105 -4.64 26.75 36.43
C HIS A 105 -4.41 28.25 36.13
N ILE A 106 -4.42 28.66 34.85
CA ILE A 106 -4.24 30.07 34.44
C ILE A 106 -5.41 30.96 34.92
N VAL A 107 -6.62 30.41 35.08
CA VAL A 107 -7.79 31.14 35.56
C VAL A 107 -7.77 31.35 37.08
N SER A 108 -7.06 30.49 37.82
CA SER A 108 -7.00 30.55 39.29
C SER A 108 -5.86 31.40 39.85
N GLU A 109 -4.91 31.86 39.02
CA GLU A 109 -3.85 32.80 39.42
C GLU A 109 -4.28 34.28 39.34
N TYR A 110 -5.54 34.58 38.97
CA TYR A 110 -6.06 35.95 38.80
C TYR A 110 -7.21 36.32 39.75
N ASP A 111 -7.47 35.54 40.80
CA ASP A 111 -8.38 35.85 41.92
C ASP A 111 -7.60 35.77 43.25
#